data_AF-A0A7V9TG50-F1
#
_entry.id   AF-A0A7V9TG50-F1
#
_cell.length_a   1.000
_cell.length_b   1.000
_cell.length_c   1.000
_cell.angle_alpha   90.00
_cell.angle_beta   90.00
_cell.angle_gamma   90.00
#
_symmetry.space_group_name_H-M   'P 1'
#
loop_
_entity.id
_entity.type
_entity.pdbx_description
1 polymer ?
#
loop_
_entity_poly.entity_id
_entity_poly.type
_entity_poly.pdbx_seq_one_letter_code
_entity_poly.pdbx_strand_id
1 'polypeptide(L)' 'MSLSNDSPLADRPRLDVLQLTALLDSPPEQFFDRLTRLATESSGAPIALMTLVTGDRQFFK' A
#
# COMPACT_ATOMS: atom_id res chain seq x y z
N MET A 1 -3.44 -32.36 3.34
CA MET A 1 -3.52 -31.05 4.01
C MET A 1 -3.29 -29.98 2.96
N SER A 2 -4.34 -29.66 2.20
CA SER A 2 -4.26 -28.64 1.14
C SER A 2 -4.46 -27.29 1.80
N LEU A 3 -3.39 -26.51 1.94
CA LEU A 3 -3.53 -25.08 2.21
C LEU A 3 -4.06 -24.49 0.89
N SER A 4 -5.37 -24.27 0.83
CA SER A 4 -5.97 -23.42 -0.20
C SER A 4 -5.18 -22.11 -0.24
N ASN A 5 -4.49 -21.87 -1.35
CA ASN A 5 -3.61 -20.73 -1.59
C ASN A 5 -4.41 -19.42 -1.79
N ASP A 6 -5.50 -19.25 -1.06
CA ASP A 6 -6.39 -18.08 -1.08
C ASP A 6 -5.92 -17.04 -0.07
N SER A 7 -4.64 -16.66 -0.14
CA SER A 7 -4.18 -15.49 0.60
C SER A 7 -4.77 -14.24 -0.06
N PRO A 8 -5.49 -13.37 0.67
CA PRO A 8 -5.96 -12.09 0.11
C PRO A 8 -4.83 -11.23 -0.47
N LEU A 9 -3.59 -11.48 -0.04
CA LEU A 9 -2.40 -10.83 -0.55
C LEU A 9 -2.05 -11.31 -1.97
N ALA A 10 -2.34 -12.56 -2.30
CA ALA A 10 -2.09 -13.17 -3.61
C ALA A 10 -3.29 -13.03 -4.59
N ASP A 11 -4.37 -12.35 -4.19
CA ASP A 11 -5.55 -12.12 -5.02
C ASP A 11 -5.19 -11.40 -6.33
N ARG A 12 -5.34 -12.11 -7.45
CA ARG A 12 -4.84 -11.69 -8.75
C ARG A 12 -5.58 -10.44 -9.29
N PRO A 13 -6.92 -10.40 -9.35
CA PRO A 13 -7.66 -9.18 -9.67
C PRO A 13 -7.22 -7.95 -8.87
N ARG A 14 -6.99 -8.09 -7.56
CA ARG A 14 -6.54 -6.99 -6.71
C ARG A 14 -5.14 -6.51 -7.11
N LEU A 15 -4.22 -7.43 -7.37
CA LEU A 15 -2.85 -7.12 -7.80
C LEU A 15 -2.82 -6.47 -9.18
N ASP A 16 -3.65 -6.92 -10.13
CA ASP A 16 -3.74 -6.33 -11.46
C ASP A 16 -4.25 -4.88 -11.38
N VAL A 17 -5.27 -4.60 -10.55
CA VAL A 17 -5.74 -3.23 -10.29
C VAL A 17 -4.66 -2.38 -9.61
N LEU A 18 -3.92 -2.93 -8.65
CA LEU A 18 -2.82 -2.22 -8.00
C LEU A 18 -1.75 -1.79 -9.02
N GLN A 19 -1.39 -2.66 -9.97
CA GLN A 19 -0.45 -2.32 -11.05
C GLN A 19 -0.96 -1.18 -11.95
N LEU A 20 -2.26 -1.16 -12.25
CA LEU A 20 -2.87 -0.11 -13.07
C LEU A 20 -2.84 1.28 -12.43
N THR A 21 -2.66 1.38 -11.11
CA THR A 21 -2.48 2.68 -10.45
C THR A 21 -1.16 3.37 -10.83
N ALA A 22 -0.18 2.63 -11.35
CA ALA A 22 1.18 3.09 -11.64
C ALA A 22 1.91 3.71 -10.43
N LEU A 23 1.47 3.36 -9.21
CA LEU A 23 2.03 3.90 -7.98
C LEU A 23 3.19 3.05 -7.43
N LEU A 24 3.27 1.76 -7.77
CA LEU A 24 4.37 0.90 -7.35
C LEU A 24 5.67 1.32 -8.04
N ASP A 25 6.75 1.38 -7.27
CA ASP A 25 8.11 1.71 -7.74
C ASP A 25 8.23 3.08 -8.45
N SER A 26 7.22 3.95 -8.31
CA SER A 26 7.28 5.31 -8.83
C SER A 26 8.19 6.18 -7.95
N PRO A 27 8.65 7.34 -8.46
CA PRO A 27 9.34 8.32 -7.64
C PRO A 27 8.49 8.82 -6.47
N PRO A 28 9.11 9.36 -5.41
CA PRO A 28 8.41 10.02 -4.31
C PRO A 28 7.59 11.22 -4.79
N GLU A 29 6.41 11.42 -4.20
CA GLU A 29 5.50 12.51 -4.55
C GLU A 29 5.02 13.23 -3.29
N GLN A 30 5.27 14.54 -3.21
CA GLN A 30 4.94 15.36 -2.03
C GLN A 30 3.46 15.30 -1.60
N PHE A 31 2.56 14.92 -2.51
CA PHE A 31 1.16 14.73 -2.19
C PHE A 31 0.96 13.68 -1.09
N PHE A 32 1.67 12.55 -1.17
CA PHE A 32 1.53 11.45 -0.22
C PHE A 32 2.20 11.78 1.12
N ASP A 33 3.33 12.49 1.12
CA ASP A 33 3.94 13.03 2.34
C ASP A 33 2.99 13.97 3.10
N ARG A 34 2.29 14.85 2.37
CA ARG A 34 1.30 15.74 2.99
C ARG A 34 0.12 14.96 3.55
N LEU A 35 -0.29 13.88 2.88
CA LEU A 35 -1.37 13.02 3.34
C LEU A 35 -1.00 12.29 4.64
N THR A 36 0.21 11.71 4.72
CA THR A 36 0.68 11.04 5.94
C THR A 36 0.89 12.03 7.09
N ARG A 37 1.37 13.25 6.81
CA ARG A 37 1.41 14.33 7.81
C ARG A 37 0.01 14.67 8.34
N LEU A 38 -0.97 14.85 7.45
CA LEU A 38 -2.35 15.14 7.85
C LEU A 38 -2.95 13.99 8.68
N ALA A 39 -2.69 12.74 8.29
CA ALA A 39 -3.17 11.57 9.03
C ALA A 39 -2.58 11.51 10.44
N THR A 40 -1.28 11.79 10.59
CA THR A 40 -0.59 11.92 11.89
C THR A 40 -1.28 13.00 12.74
N GLU A 41 -1.45 14.20 12.20
CA GLU A 41 -2.08 15.34 12.89
C GLU A 41 -3.53 15.06 13.29
N SER A 42 -4.29 14.40 12.41
CA SER A 42 -5.73 14.15 12.62
C SER A 42 -6.00 13.00 13.58
N SER A 43 -5.16 11.97 13.57
CA SER A 43 -5.32 10.79 14.43
C SER A 43 -4.66 10.94 15.80
N GLY A 44 -3.72 11.89 15.95
CA GLY A 44 -2.88 12.02 17.13
C GLY A 44 -1.86 10.89 17.28
N ALA A 45 -1.73 10.01 16.29
CA ALA A 45 -0.71 8.97 16.28
C ALA A 45 0.67 9.60 16.02
N PRO A 46 1.76 9.04 16.57
CA PRO A 46 3.10 9.59 16.37
C PRO A 46 3.63 9.39 14.93
N ILE A 47 3.05 8.44 14.18
CA ILE A 47 3.47 8.06 12.83
C ILE A 47 2.23 7.65 12.03
N ALA A 48 2.19 8.02 10.76
CA ALA A 48 1.28 7.47 9.76
C ALA A 48 2.06 7.06 8.50
N LEU A 49 1.63 5.98 7.86
CA LEU A 49 2.26 5.44 6.65
C LEU A 49 1.17 5.24 5.59
N MET A 50 1.53 5.50 4.33
CA MET A 50 0.72 5.06 3.20
C MET A 50 1.47 3.92 2.49
N THR A 51 0.89 2.73 2.52
CA THR A 51 1.55 1.51 2.03
C THR A 51 0.69 0.82 0.99
N LEU A 52 1.32 0.44 -0.11
CA LEU A 52 0.77 -0.43 -1.14
C LEU A 52 1.25 -1.85 -0.87
N VAL A 53 0.32 -2.79 -0.74
CA VAL A 53 0.63 -4.19 -0.39
C VAL A 53 0.51 -5.09 -1.61
N THR A 54 1.62 -5.68 -2.04
CA THR A 54 1.67 -6.68 -3.12
C THR A 54 1.54 -8.10 -2.53
N GLY A 55 1.71 -9.12 -3.37
CA GLY A 55 1.74 -10.51 -2.89
C GLY A 55 3.01 -10.89 -2.13
N ASP A 56 4.08 -10.11 -2.31
CA ASP A 56 5.45 -10.45 -1.90
C ASP A 56 6.19 -9.33 -1.16
N ARG A 57 5.69 -8.09 -1.18
CA ARG A 57 6.32 -6.94 -0.52
C ARG A 57 5.31 -5.86 -0.12
N GLN A 58 5.80 -4.95 0.71
CA GLN A 58 5.15 -3.67 1.02
C GLN A 58 5.95 -2.56 0.36
N PHE A 59 5.25 -1.63 -0.29
CA PHE A 59 5.85 -0.45 -0.92
C PHE A 59 5.31 0.81 -0.23
N PHE A 60 6.20 1.66 0.25
CA PHE A 60 5.85 2.92 0.92
C PHE A 60 5.81 4.05 -0.10
N LYS A 61 4.77 4.87 0.00
CA LYS A 61 4.65 6.11 -0.75
C LYS A 61 5.11 7.31 0.06
#